data_AF-A0A975MMK3-F1
#
_entry.id   AF-A0A975MMK3-F1
#
_cell.length_a   1.000
_cell.length_b   1.000
_cell.length_c   1.000
_cell.angle_alpha   90.00
_cell.angle_beta   90.00
_cell.angle_gamma   90.00
#
_symmetry.space_group_name_H-M   'P 1'
#
loop_
_entity.id
_entity.type
_entity.pdbx_description
1 polymer ?
#
loop_
_entity_poly.entity_id
_entity_poly.type
_entity_poly.pdbx_seq_one_letter_code
_entity_poly.pdbx_strand_id
1 'polypeptide(L)'
;MRIDLNNVGYIFNGSLPINSDKSFQFVLVRLLIGPVNIVYNQNRFRQNINYSKIPSILQQNLRGSTAFKQFSTNYGIGLTSTQFVRKTISENRNFYQDVLSEFSHYFIQTERKAHLSAFVFLYRLLERISYSMPLLYSKKSHDFMGTFNQLKSLFTNDNPGENGFFLNFLKSGQFIDHNVLDATYNINFSAYSDGVKYFDQIARVFNDFDSSDRSSLSFEIKFKDVPSLLIIIRNRFFHLQTGANLRNISTKDLGSPDELFSELNKVICSCLAAIVLQIIAS
;
A
#
# COMPACT_ATOMS: atom_id res chain seq x y z
N MET A 1 -14.36 9.47 18.97
CA MET A 1 -15.60 8.77 18.56
C MET A 1 -15.24 7.45 17.88
N ARG A 2 -16.09 6.43 18.02
CA ARG A 2 -15.87 5.07 17.51
C ARG A 2 -16.76 4.79 16.30
N ILE A 3 -16.21 4.15 15.28
CA ILE A 3 -16.91 3.54 14.15
C ILE A 3 -16.56 2.05 14.15
N ASP A 4 -17.51 1.15 13.95
CA ASP A 4 -17.28 -0.29 13.85
C ASP A 4 -17.62 -0.78 12.46
N LEU A 5 -16.63 -1.33 11.74
CA LEU A 5 -16.79 -1.85 10.38
C LEU A 5 -15.97 -3.12 10.19
N ASN A 6 -16.55 -4.14 9.54
CA ASN A 6 -15.90 -5.43 9.28
C ASN A 6 -15.29 -6.07 10.55
N ASN A 7 -16.02 -6.02 11.68
CA ASN A 7 -15.55 -6.50 13.00
C ASN A 7 -14.31 -5.79 13.56
N VAL A 8 -13.97 -4.60 13.03
CA VAL A 8 -12.87 -3.75 13.50
C VAL A 8 -13.45 -2.42 13.97
N GLY A 9 -13.06 -1.99 15.17
CA GLY A 9 -13.41 -0.69 15.73
C GLY A 9 -12.33 0.36 15.42
N TYR A 10 -12.74 1.54 14.98
CA TYR A 10 -11.87 2.67 14.67
C TYR A 10 -12.23 3.85 15.58
N ILE A 11 -11.31 4.24 16.45
CA ILE A 11 -11.49 5.36 17.38
C ILE A 11 -10.69 6.55 16.89
N PHE A 12 -11.42 7.56 16.41
CA PHE A 12 -10.86 8.82 15.92
C PHE A 12 -10.91 9.92 16.98
N ASN A 13 -9.91 10.78 16.96
CA ASN A 13 -9.87 12.00 17.77
C ASN A 13 -10.71 13.10 17.09
N GLY A 14 -11.58 13.77 17.86
CA GLY A 14 -12.41 14.89 17.40
C GLY A 14 -13.81 14.48 16.93
N SER A 15 -14.52 15.45 16.36
CA SER A 15 -15.84 15.25 15.77
C SER A 15 -15.75 14.52 14.42
N LEU A 16 -16.77 13.72 14.13
CA LEU A 16 -16.92 12.96 12.89
C LEU A 16 -18.15 13.50 12.16
N PRO A 17 -18.13 13.60 10.82
CA PRO A 17 -19.31 13.94 10.06
C PRO A 17 -20.43 12.91 10.26
N ILE A 18 -21.68 13.34 10.11
CA ILE A 18 -22.84 12.44 10.09
C ILE A 18 -22.67 11.42 8.96
N ASN A 19 -23.02 10.15 9.21
CA ASN A 19 -22.88 9.02 8.29
C ASN A 19 -21.42 8.65 7.95
N SER A 20 -20.42 9.08 8.73
CA SER A 20 -19.02 8.67 8.52
C SER A 20 -18.81 7.16 8.57
N ASP A 21 -19.64 6.45 9.33
CA ASP A 21 -19.71 4.98 9.42
C ASP A 21 -20.16 4.31 8.11
N LYS A 22 -20.84 5.05 7.23
CA LYS A 22 -21.31 4.54 5.93
C LYS A 22 -20.32 4.80 4.79
N SER A 23 -19.31 5.65 4.99
CA SER A 23 -18.27 5.95 3.98
C SER A 23 -16.98 5.20 4.29
N PHE A 24 -16.78 4.05 3.63
CA PHE A 24 -15.54 3.29 3.74
C PHE A 24 -14.32 4.09 3.26
N GLN A 25 -14.48 4.90 2.21
CA GLN A 25 -13.42 5.80 1.73
C GLN A 25 -12.98 6.78 2.82
N PHE A 26 -13.92 7.38 3.54
CA PHE A 26 -13.59 8.31 4.62
C PHE A 26 -12.83 7.61 5.75
N VAL A 27 -13.33 6.45 6.20
CA VAL A 27 -12.67 5.67 7.26
C VAL A 27 -11.27 5.22 6.82
N LEU A 28 -11.14 4.76 5.57
CA LEU A 28 -9.87 4.36 4.96
C LEU A 28 -8.87 5.53 4.88
N VAL A 29 -9.29 6.70 4.39
CA VAL A 29 -8.42 7.89 4.39
C VAL A 29 -7.97 8.22 5.82
N ARG A 30 -8.89 8.23 6.78
CA ARG A 30 -8.57 8.53 8.19
C ARG A 30 -7.67 7.48 8.84
N LEU A 31 -7.74 6.22 8.39
CA LEU A 31 -6.82 5.15 8.78
C LEU A 31 -5.42 5.37 8.20
N LEU A 32 -5.30 5.75 6.92
CA LEU A 32 -4.01 5.87 6.24
C LEU A 32 -3.24 7.16 6.55
N ILE A 33 -3.93 8.24 6.93
CA ILE A 33 -3.26 9.50 7.31
C ILE A 33 -3.06 9.64 8.83
N GLY A 34 -3.66 8.74 9.61
CA GLY A 34 -3.64 8.74 11.07
C GLY A 34 -4.11 10.05 11.74
N PRO A 35 -3.86 10.18 13.05
CA PRO A 35 -3.80 9.06 13.98
C PRO A 35 -5.20 8.43 14.18
N VAL A 36 -5.24 7.11 14.37
CA VAL A 36 -6.45 6.34 14.73
C VAL A 36 -6.09 5.24 15.73
N ASN A 37 -6.97 4.95 16.70
CA ASN A 37 -6.83 3.73 17.49
C ASN A 37 -7.70 2.64 16.86
N ILE A 38 -7.11 1.47 16.65
CA ILE A 38 -7.77 0.29 16.09
C ILE A 38 -8.08 -0.64 17.25
N VAL A 39 -9.31 -1.18 17.26
CA VAL A 39 -9.81 -2.12 18.27
C VAL A 39 -10.23 -3.39 17.58
N TYR A 40 -9.64 -4.52 17.97
CA TYR A 40 -9.96 -5.83 17.42
C TYR A 40 -9.82 -6.92 18.48
N ASN A 41 -10.88 -7.71 18.70
CA ASN A 41 -10.94 -8.76 19.73
C ASN A 41 -10.35 -8.29 21.09
N GLN A 42 -10.88 -7.19 21.63
CA GLN A 42 -10.46 -6.55 22.88
C GLN A 42 -9.05 -5.91 22.88
N ASN A 43 -8.20 -6.22 21.91
CA ASN A 43 -6.91 -5.55 21.75
C ASN A 43 -7.10 -4.17 21.16
N ARG A 44 -6.31 -3.21 21.66
CA ARG A 44 -6.31 -1.83 21.18
C ARG A 44 -4.88 -1.40 20.92
N PHE A 45 -4.64 -0.88 19.72
CA PHE A 45 -3.35 -0.31 19.34
C PHE A 45 -3.55 0.94 18.50
N ARG A 46 -2.47 1.68 18.24
CA ARG A 46 -2.54 2.98 17.58
C ARG A 46 -1.78 2.95 16.27
N GLN A 47 -2.48 3.26 15.19
CA GLN A 47 -1.88 3.63 13.92
C GLN A 47 -1.64 5.14 13.96
N ASN A 48 -0.40 5.57 13.78
CA ASN A 48 0.02 6.98 13.82
C ASN A 48 0.93 7.37 12.66
N ILE A 49 1.04 6.53 11.62
CA ILE A 49 1.85 6.83 10.45
C ILE A 49 0.98 7.60 9.44
N ASN A 50 1.53 8.62 8.82
CA ASN A 50 0.86 9.33 7.74
C ASN A 50 1.43 8.88 6.40
N TYR A 51 0.65 8.06 5.70
CA TYR A 51 0.99 7.53 4.38
C TYR A 51 0.65 8.48 3.22
N SER A 52 0.11 9.68 3.49
CA SER A 52 -0.03 10.74 2.48
C SER A 52 1.29 11.48 2.20
N LYS A 53 2.36 11.12 2.92
CA LYS A 53 3.72 11.61 2.71
C LYS A 53 4.57 10.45 2.21
N ILE A 54 5.51 10.75 1.32
CA ILE A 54 6.40 9.77 0.69
C ILE A 54 7.84 10.27 0.86
N PRO A 55 8.70 9.54 1.59
CA PRO A 55 8.38 8.40 2.44
C PRO A 55 7.37 8.74 3.56
N SER A 56 6.66 7.72 4.06
CA SER A 56 5.67 7.92 5.12
C SER A 56 6.32 8.37 6.42
N ILE A 57 5.72 9.35 7.06
CA ILE A 57 6.24 9.96 8.29
C ILE A 57 5.37 9.62 9.49
N LEU A 58 5.96 9.51 10.67
CA LEU A 58 5.20 9.34 11.89
C LEU A 58 4.48 10.66 12.24
N GLN A 59 3.16 10.60 12.35
CA GLN A 59 2.31 11.74 12.66
C GLN A 59 2.31 12.00 14.17
N GLN A 60 3.21 12.86 14.62
CA GLN A 60 3.19 13.35 16.00
C GLN A 60 2.18 14.49 16.14
N ASN A 61 1.22 14.34 17.05
CA ASN A 61 0.37 15.41 17.61
C ASN A 61 -0.61 16.16 16.66
N LEU A 62 -0.79 15.74 15.40
CA LEU A 62 -1.79 16.39 14.53
C LEU A 62 -3.22 15.87 14.83
N ARG A 63 -4.17 16.81 14.93
CA ARG A 63 -5.60 16.48 15.02
C ARG A 63 -6.06 15.84 13.72
N GLY A 64 -6.95 14.85 13.83
CA GLY A 64 -7.45 14.11 12.69
C GLY A 64 -8.18 14.96 11.63
N SER A 65 -8.96 15.95 12.07
CA SER A 65 -9.61 16.91 11.17
C SER A 65 -8.59 17.73 10.38
N THR A 66 -7.50 18.15 11.01
CA THR A 66 -6.41 18.87 10.35
C THR A 66 -5.67 17.98 9.35
N ALA A 67 -5.39 16.72 9.71
CA ALA A 67 -4.79 15.76 8.80
C ALA A 67 -5.66 15.55 7.55
N PHE A 68 -6.97 15.39 7.74
CA PHE A 68 -7.91 15.25 6.61
C PHE A 68 -7.98 16.50 5.75
N LYS A 69 -7.98 17.70 6.35
CA LYS A 69 -7.95 18.96 5.60
C LYS A 69 -6.69 19.06 4.74
N GLN A 70 -5.52 18.74 5.31
CA GLN A 70 -4.25 18.72 4.58
C GLN A 70 -4.27 17.71 3.44
N PHE A 71 -4.78 16.50 3.66
CA PHE A 71 -4.99 15.51 2.60
C PHE A 71 -5.87 16.07 1.48
N SER A 72 -7.05 16.60 1.82
CA SER A 72 -8.01 17.14 0.85
C SER A 72 -7.42 18.27 0.01
N THR A 73 -6.59 19.13 0.61
CA THR A 73 -5.89 20.20 -0.11
C THR A 73 -4.75 19.67 -0.97
N ASN A 74 -3.85 18.85 -0.42
CA ASN A 74 -2.65 18.37 -1.12
C ASN A 74 -2.99 17.49 -2.33
N TYR A 75 -4.09 16.73 -2.25
CA TYR A 75 -4.57 15.88 -3.33
C TYR A 75 -5.57 16.58 -4.26
N GLY A 76 -5.80 17.89 -4.11
CA GLY A 76 -6.67 18.67 -4.99
C GLY A 76 -8.17 18.34 -4.90
N ILE A 77 -8.60 17.62 -3.85
CA ILE A 77 -10.01 17.23 -3.66
C ILE A 77 -10.88 18.46 -3.34
N GLY A 78 -10.37 19.36 -2.49
CA GLY A 78 -11.06 20.62 -2.15
C GLY A 78 -12.35 20.47 -1.33
N LEU A 79 -12.67 19.27 -0.83
CA LEU A 79 -13.88 19.00 -0.06
C LEU A 79 -13.62 19.02 1.45
N THR A 80 -14.60 19.53 2.21
CA THR A 80 -14.65 19.32 3.67
C THR A 80 -14.95 17.86 3.99
N SER A 81 -14.67 17.39 5.22
CA SER A 81 -14.97 16.01 5.62
C SER A 81 -16.46 15.65 5.44
N THR A 82 -17.38 16.58 5.69
CA THR A 82 -18.82 16.37 5.50
C THR A 82 -19.20 16.22 4.04
N GLN A 83 -18.68 17.08 3.15
CA GLN A 83 -18.92 16.98 1.72
C GLN A 83 -18.31 15.70 1.14
N PHE A 84 -17.11 15.34 1.59
CA PHE A 84 -16.44 14.11 1.19
C PHE A 84 -17.26 12.87 1.58
N VAL A 85 -17.73 12.78 2.83
CA VAL A 85 -18.59 11.67 3.28
C VAL A 85 -19.86 11.60 2.43
N ARG A 86 -20.56 12.73 2.20
CA ARG A 86 -21.77 12.74 1.37
C ARG A 86 -21.53 12.22 -0.05
N LYS A 87 -20.40 12.60 -0.67
CA LYS A 87 -20.04 12.15 -2.03
C LYS A 87 -19.72 10.64 -2.06
N THR A 88 -19.04 10.14 -1.04
CA THR A 88 -18.41 8.80 -1.07
C THR A 88 -19.22 7.67 -0.44
N ILE A 89 -20.38 7.94 0.16
CA ILE A 89 -21.20 6.90 0.82
C ILE A 89 -21.60 5.76 -0.15
N SER A 90 -21.90 6.08 -1.41
CA SER A 90 -22.39 5.11 -2.39
C SER A 90 -21.36 4.70 -3.44
N GLU A 91 -20.21 5.37 -3.52
CA GLU A 91 -19.23 5.15 -4.59
C GLU A 91 -18.37 3.90 -4.32
N ASN A 92 -18.38 2.95 -5.26
CA ASN A 92 -17.52 1.75 -5.24
C ASN A 92 -17.43 1.07 -3.87
N ARG A 93 -18.57 1.01 -3.17
CA ARG A 93 -18.65 0.66 -1.75
C ARG A 93 -17.96 -0.67 -1.43
N ASN A 94 -18.19 -1.70 -2.24
CA ASN A 94 -17.60 -3.03 -2.04
C ASN A 94 -16.08 -3.01 -2.20
N PHE A 95 -15.57 -2.33 -3.23
CA PHE A 95 -14.13 -2.18 -3.45
C PHE A 95 -13.45 -1.51 -2.23
N TYR A 96 -13.98 -0.38 -1.76
CA TYR A 96 -13.38 0.31 -0.62
C TYR A 96 -13.60 -0.40 0.72
N GLN A 97 -14.69 -1.16 0.87
CA GLN A 97 -14.90 -2.04 2.02
C GLN A 97 -13.80 -3.10 2.09
N ASP A 98 -13.47 -3.71 0.96
CA ASP A 98 -12.43 -4.72 0.87
C ASP A 98 -11.04 -4.11 1.11
N VAL A 99 -10.72 -2.99 0.46
CA VAL A 99 -9.44 -2.29 0.65
C VAL A 99 -9.25 -1.90 2.12
N LEU A 100 -10.28 -1.37 2.77
CA LEU A 100 -10.25 -1.08 4.21
C LEU A 100 -9.99 -2.34 5.03
N SER A 101 -10.65 -3.45 4.69
CA SER A 101 -10.45 -4.73 5.37
C SER A 101 -9.01 -5.22 5.28
N GLU A 102 -8.40 -5.18 4.08
CA GLU A 102 -7.00 -5.63 3.89
C GLU A 102 -6.03 -4.76 4.72
N PHE A 103 -6.15 -3.44 4.67
CA PHE A 103 -5.30 -2.56 5.49
C PHE A 103 -5.49 -2.77 6.99
N SER A 104 -6.73 -2.90 7.46
CA SER A 104 -7.00 -3.12 8.87
C SER A 104 -6.37 -4.42 9.38
N HIS A 105 -6.48 -5.51 8.61
CA HIS A 105 -5.85 -6.78 8.98
C HIS A 105 -4.32 -6.70 8.87
N TYR A 106 -3.76 -5.99 7.89
CA TYR A 106 -2.32 -5.70 7.85
C TYR A 106 -1.85 -5.04 9.15
N PHE A 107 -2.53 -3.98 9.60
CA PHE A 107 -2.17 -3.28 10.85
C PHE A 107 -2.33 -4.18 12.08
N ILE A 108 -3.40 -4.99 12.15
CA ILE A 108 -3.63 -5.94 13.25
C ILE A 108 -2.51 -6.99 13.33
N GLN A 109 -2.10 -7.56 12.19
CA GLN A 109 -1.02 -8.56 12.18
C GLN A 109 0.35 -7.93 12.47
N THR A 110 0.58 -6.71 12.00
CA THR A 110 1.80 -5.96 12.32
C THR A 110 1.92 -5.69 13.82
N GLU A 111 0.82 -5.30 14.48
CA GLU A 111 0.79 -5.12 15.94
C GLU A 111 1.10 -6.43 16.68
N ARG A 112 0.61 -7.56 16.16
CA ARG A 112 0.89 -8.90 16.70
C ARG A 112 2.30 -9.41 16.40
N LYS A 113 3.14 -8.61 15.73
CA LYS A 113 4.47 -8.98 15.23
C LYS A 113 4.46 -10.16 14.26
N ALA A 114 3.30 -10.47 13.68
CA ALA A 114 3.12 -11.50 12.66
C ALA A 114 3.29 -10.87 11.26
N HIS A 115 4.45 -10.30 10.98
CA HIS A 115 4.76 -9.56 9.76
C HIS A 115 4.70 -10.43 8.49
N LEU A 116 5.02 -11.71 8.57
CA LEU A 116 4.82 -12.64 7.46
C LEU A 116 3.32 -12.75 7.11
N SER A 117 2.46 -12.86 8.13
CA SER A 117 1.01 -12.85 7.93
C SER A 117 0.51 -11.49 7.44
N ALA A 118 1.11 -10.39 7.92
CA ALA A 118 0.76 -9.04 7.49
C ALA A 118 1.04 -8.82 5.99
N PHE A 119 2.14 -9.38 5.48
CA PHE A 119 2.48 -9.34 4.05
C PHE A 119 1.37 -9.93 3.17
N VAL A 120 0.67 -10.95 3.66
CA VAL A 120 -0.43 -11.60 2.93
C VAL A 120 -1.52 -10.61 2.54
N PHE A 121 -1.87 -9.71 3.46
CA PHE A 121 -2.88 -8.68 3.22
C PHE A 121 -2.38 -7.60 2.25
N LEU A 122 -1.09 -7.29 2.25
CA LEU A 122 -0.50 -6.33 1.31
C LEU A 122 -0.50 -6.87 -0.14
N TYR A 123 -0.15 -8.14 -0.36
CA TYR A 123 -0.20 -8.67 -1.73
C TYR A 123 -1.63 -8.83 -2.24
N ARG A 124 -2.59 -9.25 -1.39
CA ARG A 124 -4.02 -9.31 -1.76
C ARG A 124 -4.57 -7.92 -2.10
N LEU A 125 -4.10 -6.89 -1.38
CA LEU A 125 -4.42 -5.51 -1.69
C LEU A 125 -3.87 -5.10 -3.07
N LEU A 126 -2.60 -5.40 -3.38
CA LEU A 126 -2.04 -5.13 -4.71
C LEU A 126 -2.88 -5.79 -5.79
N GLU A 127 -3.19 -7.08 -5.68
CA GLU A 127 -3.98 -7.79 -6.69
C GLU A 127 -5.32 -7.09 -6.93
N ARG A 128 -6.03 -6.75 -5.85
CA ARG A 128 -7.34 -6.05 -5.93
C ARG A 128 -7.24 -4.70 -6.61
N ILE A 129 -6.17 -3.93 -6.34
CA ILE A 129 -5.88 -2.67 -7.01
C ILE A 129 -5.58 -2.92 -8.48
N SER A 130 -4.70 -3.87 -8.81
CA SER A 130 -4.31 -4.23 -10.17
C SER A 130 -5.53 -4.59 -11.04
N TYR A 131 -6.44 -5.41 -10.52
CA TYR A 131 -7.69 -5.75 -11.21
C TYR A 131 -8.58 -4.53 -11.50
N SER A 132 -8.55 -3.53 -10.62
CA SER A 132 -9.42 -2.35 -10.74
C SER A 132 -8.81 -1.23 -11.60
N MET A 133 -7.50 -1.26 -11.85
CA MET A 133 -6.80 -0.16 -12.53
C MET A 133 -7.28 0.13 -13.95
N PRO A 134 -7.58 -0.85 -14.82
CA PRO A 134 -8.09 -0.56 -16.16
C PRO A 134 -9.39 0.28 -16.13
N LEU A 135 -10.27 0.00 -15.17
CA LEU A 135 -11.54 0.72 -15.00
C LEU A 135 -11.33 2.11 -14.41
N LEU A 136 -10.42 2.23 -13.43
CA LEU A 136 -10.05 3.52 -12.84
C LEU A 136 -9.41 4.44 -13.87
N TYR A 137 -8.57 3.89 -14.76
CA TYR A 137 -7.99 4.63 -15.86
C TYR A 137 -9.05 5.11 -16.86
N SER A 138 -9.97 4.23 -17.25
CA SER A 138 -11.07 4.55 -18.16
C SER A 138 -11.96 5.68 -17.64
N LYS A 139 -12.23 5.71 -16.32
CA LYS A 139 -13.03 6.77 -15.67
C LYS A 139 -12.43 8.17 -15.86
N LYS A 140 -11.10 8.28 -15.96
CA LYS A 140 -10.40 9.57 -16.05
C LYS A 140 -10.21 10.10 -17.47
N SER A 141 -10.37 9.25 -18.48
CA SER A 141 -10.05 9.66 -19.84
C SER A 141 -11.15 10.49 -20.48
N HIS A 142 -10.73 11.52 -21.21
CA HIS A 142 -11.60 12.27 -22.12
C HIS A 142 -11.50 11.78 -23.57
N ASP A 143 -10.49 10.97 -23.91
CA ASP A 143 -10.30 10.35 -25.22
C ASP A 143 -10.50 8.84 -25.09
N PHE A 144 -11.74 8.40 -25.30
CA PHE A 144 -12.11 6.99 -25.21
C PHE A 144 -11.37 6.13 -26.23
N MET A 145 -11.07 6.65 -27.42
CA MET A 145 -10.42 5.88 -28.48
C MET A 145 -8.92 5.75 -28.21
N GLY A 146 -8.27 6.84 -27.79
CA GLY A 146 -6.89 6.81 -27.31
C GLY A 146 -6.73 5.90 -26.09
N THR A 147 -7.63 5.98 -25.12
CA THR A 147 -7.62 5.10 -23.94
C THR A 147 -7.88 3.65 -24.30
N PHE A 148 -8.79 3.36 -25.21
CA PHE A 148 -8.99 2.00 -25.70
C PHE A 148 -7.72 1.45 -26.34
N ASN A 149 -7.06 2.24 -27.20
CA ASN A 149 -5.80 1.83 -27.84
C ASN A 149 -4.66 1.66 -26.83
N GLN A 150 -4.56 2.53 -25.83
CA GLN A 150 -3.58 2.42 -24.76
C GLN A 150 -3.84 1.18 -23.89
N LEU A 151 -5.07 0.97 -23.44
CA LEU A 151 -5.47 -0.26 -22.73
C LEU A 151 -5.12 -1.49 -23.57
N LYS A 152 -5.51 -1.50 -24.84
CA LYS A 152 -5.20 -2.59 -25.78
C LYS A 152 -3.69 -2.84 -25.91
N SER A 153 -2.87 -1.79 -26.01
CA SER A 153 -1.40 -1.90 -26.06
C SER A 153 -0.82 -2.48 -24.75
N LEU A 154 -1.40 -2.11 -23.61
CA LEU A 154 -0.97 -2.58 -22.30
C LEU A 154 -1.33 -4.06 -22.06
N PHE A 155 -2.39 -4.57 -22.68
CA PHE A 155 -2.79 -5.98 -22.65
C PHE A 155 -2.09 -6.87 -23.70
N THR A 156 -1.41 -6.29 -24.69
CA THR A 156 -0.79 -7.04 -25.81
C THR A 156 0.73 -7.19 -25.69
N ASN A 157 1.39 -6.47 -24.78
CA ASN A 157 2.82 -6.66 -24.50
C ASN A 157 3.07 -7.93 -23.67
N ASP A 158 4.26 -8.54 -23.83
CA ASP A 158 4.71 -9.89 -23.39
C ASP A 158 4.69 -10.20 -21.86
N ASN A 159 3.72 -9.68 -21.09
CA ASN A 159 3.41 -10.11 -19.74
C ASN A 159 1.91 -9.92 -19.45
N PRO A 160 1.05 -10.85 -19.91
CA PRO A 160 -0.37 -10.62 -20.16
C PRO A 160 -1.23 -10.86 -18.90
N GLY A 161 -0.85 -10.23 -17.79
CA GLY A 161 -1.57 -10.31 -16.53
C GLY A 161 -1.85 -8.93 -15.95
N GLU A 162 -2.81 -8.84 -15.04
CA GLU A 162 -3.27 -7.60 -14.42
C GLU A 162 -2.15 -6.89 -13.66
N ASN A 163 -1.18 -7.65 -13.12
CA ASN A 163 0.01 -7.10 -12.48
C ASN A 163 0.95 -6.41 -13.48
N GLY A 164 1.12 -6.97 -14.69
CA GLY A 164 1.91 -6.34 -15.75
C GLY A 164 1.27 -5.04 -16.22
N PHE A 165 -0.05 -5.07 -16.42
CA PHE A 165 -0.85 -3.86 -16.70
C PHE A 165 -0.64 -2.80 -15.62
N PHE A 166 -0.82 -3.17 -14.35
CA PHE A 166 -0.68 -2.26 -13.21
C PHE A 166 0.70 -1.59 -13.18
N LEU A 167 1.78 -2.37 -13.33
CA LEU A 167 3.15 -1.85 -13.32
C LEU A 167 3.40 -0.85 -14.46
N ASN A 168 2.98 -1.20 -15.68
CA ASN A 168 3.14 -0.32 -16.84
C ASN A 168 2.32 0.96 -16.69
N PHE A 169 1.09 0.83 -16.19
CA PHE A 169 0.22 1.98 -15.93
C PHE A 169 0.82 2.91 -14.88
N LEU A 170 1.31 2.37 -13.76
CA LEU A 170 1.96 3.15 -12.71
C LEU A 170 3.19 3.90 -13.24
N LYS A 171 4.03 3.22 -14.01
CA LYS A 171 5.28 3.77 -14.57
C LYS A 171 5.06 4.81 -15.67
N SER A 172 3.87 4.88 -16.25
CA SER A 172 3.53 5.87 -17.29
C SER A 172 3.55 7.33 -16.81
N GLY A 173 3.48 7.59 -15.50
CA GLY A 173 3.40 8.94 -14.94
C GLY A 173 2.04 9.63 -15.10
N GLN A 174 1.06 9.01 -15.77
CA GLN A 174 -0.26 9.61 -15.99
C GLN A 174 -1.13 9.64 -14.73
N PHE A 175 -0.87 8.75 -13.78
CA PHE A 175 -1.69 8.59 -12.57
C PHE A 175 -1.05 9.17 -11.31
N ILE A 176 0.27 9.03 -11.18
CA ILE A 176 1.11 9.54 -10.10
C ILE A 176 2.24 10.35 -10.73
N ASP A 177 2.47 11.54 -10.18
CA ASP A 177 3.51 12.47 -10.65
C ASP A 177 4.90 11.82 -10.68
N HIS A 178 5.71 12.17 -11.67
CA HIS A 178 7.05 11.60 -11.84
C HIS A 178 7.97 11.83 -10.62
N ASN A 179 7.84 12.97 -9.93
CA ASN A 179 8.64 13.22 -8.72
C ASN A 179 8.26 12.25 -7.59
N VAL A 180 7.00 11.84 -7.53
CA VAL A 180 6.55 10.83 -6.56
C VAL A 180 7.02 9.44 -6.98
N LEU A 181 6.98 9.11 -8.28
CA LEU A 181 7.45 7.83 -8.80
C LEU A 181 8.96 7.61 -8.58
N ASP A 182 9.76 8.68 -8.59
CA ASP A 182 11.20 8.65 -8.36
C ASP A 182 11.60 8.86 -6.89
N ALA A 183 10.63 9.11 -5.99
CA ALA A 183 10.91 9.16 -4.56
C ALA A 183 11.42 7.81 -4.06
N THR A 184 12.42 7.83 -3.17
CA THR A 184 13.11 6.62 -2.73
C THR A 184 12.74 6.22 -1.31
N TYR A 185 12.73 4.91 -1.06
CA TYR A 185 12.57 4.29 0.25
C TYR A 185 13.84 3.56 0.62
N ASN A 186 14.14 3.53 1.93
CA ASN A 186 15.22 2.74 2.48
C ASN A 186 14.67 1.48 3.16
N ILE A 187 15.26 0.33 2.85
CA ILE A 187 15.03 -0.94 3.54
C ILE A 187 16.33 -1.28 4.25
N ASN A 188 16.30 -1.50 5.56
CA ASN A 188 17.52 -1.71 6.34
C ASN A 188 17.38 -2.88 7.32
N PHE A 189 18.29 -3.85 7.21
CA PHE A 189 18.31 -5.05 8.04
C PHE A 189 19.40 -5.05 9.13
N SER A 190 20.12 -3.95 9.33
CA SER A 190 21.25 -3.86 10.27
C SER A 190 20.86 -4.06 11.74
N ALA A 191 19.58 -3.90 12.07
CA ALA A 191 19.06 -4.11 13.42
C ALA A 191 18.90 -5.60 13.80
N TYR A 192 19.03 -6.52 12.85
CA TYR A 192 18.75 -7.95 13.05
C TYR A 192 20.03 -8.78 13.00
N SER A 193 20.11 -9.80 13.85
CA SER A 193 21.24 -10.74 13.88
C SER A 193 21.41 -11.49 12.56
N ASP A 194 20.29 -11.82 11.90
CA ASP A 194 20.28 -12.47 10.59
C ASP A 194 20.25 -11.46 9.41
N GLY A 195 20.52 -10.18 9.66
CA GLY A 195 20.42 -9.11 8.67
C GLY A 195 21.21 -9.35 7.38
N VAL A 196 22.39 -9.96 7.48
CA VAL A 196 23.20 -10.37 6.32
C VAL A 196 22.45 -11.38 5.44
N LYS A 197 21.80 -12.38 6.05
CA LYS A 197 21.01 -13.37 5.31
C LYS A 197 19.81 -12.72 4.64
N TYR A 198 19.14 -11.80 5.33
CA TYR A 198 18.01 -11.05 4.76
C TYR A 198 18.42 -10.24 3.55
N PHE A 199 19.51 -9.47 3.66
CA PHE A 199 20.09 -8.73 2.56
C PHE A 199 20.42 -9.64 1.37
N ASP A 200 21.20 -10.70 1.61
CA ASP A 200 21.67 -11.58 0.55
C ASP A 200 20.50 -12.31 -0.17
N GLN A 201 19.44 -12.70 0.57
CA GLN A 201 18.25 -13.32 -0.02
C GLN A 201 17.47 -12.36 -0.92
N ILE A 202 17.33 -11.10 -0.51
CA ILE A 202 16.60 -10.08 -1.27
C ILE A 202 17.38 -9.63 -2.51
N ALA A 203 18.68 -9.34 -2.36
CA ALA A 203 19.57 -9.01 -3.48
C ALA A 203 19.62 -10.13 -4.54
N ARG A 204 19.48 -11.40 -4.11
CA ARG A 204 19.51 -12.54 -5.02
C ARG A 204 18.29 -12.63 -5.95
N VAL A 205 17.15 -12.08 -5.52
CA VAL A 205 15.86 -12.22 -6.23
C VAL A 205 15.36 -10.94 -6.88
N PHE A 206 15.86 -9.78 -6.46
CA PHE A 206 15.44 -8.47 -6.97
C PHE A 206 16.66 -7.61 -7.32
N ASN A 207 16.74 -7.16 -8.57
CA ASN A 207 17.89 -6.43 -9.10
C ASN A 207 17.60 -4.95 -9.39
N ASP A 208 16.33 -4.52 -9.32
CA ASP A 208 15.91 -3.15 -9.70
C ASP A 208 16.03 -2.16 -8.53
N PHE A 209 16.94 -2.40 -7.59
CA PHE A 209 17.28 -1.43 -6.55
C PHE A 209 18.07 -0.26 -7.15
N ASP A 210 17.82 0.95 -6.65
CA ASP A 210 18.59 2.14 -7.07
C ASP A 210 20.00 2.09 -6.47
N SER A 211 20.11 1.63 -5.23
CA SER A 211 21.38 1.32 -4.57
C SER A 211 21.24 0.11 -3.62
N SER A 212 22.33 -0.61 -3.42
CA SER A 212 22.43 -1.73 -2.48
C SER A 212 23.78 -1.70 -1.77
N ASP A 213 23.78 -1.66 -0.44
CA ASP A 213 25.00 -1.64 0.36
C ASP A 213 24.99 -2.77 1.38
N ARG A 214 25.82 -3.78 1.14
CA ARG A 214 25.97 -4.94 2.01
C ARG A 214 26.65 -4.59 3.35
N SER A 215 27.40 -3.50 3.43
CA SER A 215 28.06 -3.09 4.68
C SER A 215 27.06 -2.50 5.67
N SER A 216 26.14 -1.64 5.19
CA SER A 216 25.02 -1.13 5.99
C SER A 216 23.79 -2.05 5.99
N LEU A 217 23.82 -3.14 5.22
CA LEU A 217 22.69 -4.07 5.04
C LEU A 217 21.42 -3.36 4.58
N SER A 218 21.57 -2.42 3.64
CA SER A 218 20.47 -1.56 3.20
C SER A 218 20.30 -1.50 1.69
N PHE A 219 19.05 -1.31 1.28
CA PHE A 219 18.65 -1.07 -0.10
C PHE A 219 17.93 0.27 -0.23
N GLU A 220 18.13 0.93 -1.36
CA GLU A 220 17.33 2.04 -1.81
C GLU A 220 16.46 1.60 -2.99
N ILE A 221 15.15 1.87 -2.91
CA ILE A 221 14.19 1.50 -3.95
C ILE A 221 13.29 2.68 -4.29
N LYS A 222 13.11 2.94 -5.59
CA LYS A 222 12.17 3.96 -6.07
C LYS A 222 10.73 3.49 -5.89
N PHE A 223 9.83 4.43 -5.63
CA PHE A 223 8.41 4.17 -5.45
C PHE A 223 7.82 3.30 -6.56
N LYS A 224 8.17 3.60 -7.82
CA LYS A 224 7.68 2.89 -9.01
C LYS A 224 8.08 1.40 -9.07
N ASP A 225 9.10 1.00 -8.33
CA ASP A 225 9.65 -0.37 -8.36
C ASP A 225 9.24 -1.20 -7.12
N VAL A 226 8.66 -0.57 -6.09
CA VAL A 226 8.13 -1.25 -4.90
C VAL A 226 7.07 -2.31 -5.24
N PRO A 227 6.11 -2.08 -6.16
CA PRO A 227 5.14 -3.13 -6.51
C PRO A 227 5.79 -4.33 -7.22
N SER A 228 6.84 -4.11 -8.01
CA SER A 228 7.62 -5.20 -8.62
C SER A 228 8.30 -6.05 -7.54
N LEU A 229 8.87 -5.40 -6.53
CA LEU A 229 9.45 -6.10 -5.37
C LEU A 229 8.39 -6.96 -4.67
N LEU A 230 7.21 -6.40 -4.38
CA LEU A 230 6.09 -7.14 -3.78
C LEU A 230 5.72 -8.40 -4.59
N ILE A 231 5.58 -8.27 -5.91
CA ILE A 231 5.25 -9.39 -6.81
C ILE A 231 6.35 -10.45 -6.79
N ILE A 232 7.61 -10.04 -6.87
CA ILE A 232 8.76 -10.96 -6.86
C ILE A 232 8.83 -11.72 -5.53
N ILE A 233 8.72 -11.04 -4.39
CA ILE A 233 8.73 -11.70 -3.08
C ILE A 233 7.57 -12.68 -2.94
N ARG A 234 6.37 -12.28 -3.36
CA ARG A 234 5.19 -13.17 -3.38
C ARG A 234 5.46 -14.45 -4.18
N ASN A 235 6.03 -14.32 -5.38
CA ASN A 235 6.33 -15.45 -6.25
C ASN A 235 7.46 -16.34 -5.72
N ARG A 236 8.52 -15.76 -5.16
CA ARG A 236 9.72 -16.47 -4.70
C ARG A 236 9.59 -17.08 -3.31
N PHE A 237 8.76 -16.51 -2.45
CA PHE A 237 8.57 -17.00 -1.08
C PHE A 237 7.31 -17.86 -0.93
N PHE A 238 6.15 -17.44 -1.49
CA PHE A 238 4.87 -18.10 -1.23
C PHE A 238 4.46 -19.11 -2.30
N HIS A 239 4.69 -18.80 -3.58
CA HIS A 239 4.32 -19.73 -4.66
C HIS A 239 5.42 -20.71 -5.04
N LEU A 240 6.62 -20.56 -4.48
CA LEU A 240 7.77 -21.44 -4.71
C LEU A 240 7.88 -21.85 -6.17
N GLN A 241 8.03 -20.88 -7.08
CA GLN A 241 8.00 -21.18 -8.51
C GLN A 241 8.91 -22.37 -8.84
N THR A 242 8.31 -23.44 -9.37
CA THR A 242 9.00 -24.70 -9.68
C THR A 242 9.62 -24.63 -11.07
N GLY A 243 10.92 -24.92 -11.16
CA GLY A 243 11.70 -24.86 -12.39
C GLY A 243 13.19 -24.83 -12.10
N ALA A 244 14.00 -25.46 -12.94
CA ALA A 244 15.41 -25.81 -12.67
C ALA A 244 16.36 -24.61 -12.41
N ASN A 245 15.92 -23.36 -12.62
CA ASN A 245 16.75 -22.14 -12.50
C ASN A 245 16.10 -21.02 -11.65
N LEU A 246 15.09 -21.33 -10.84
CA LEU A 246 14.33 -20.30 -10.12
C LEU A 246 14.83 -20.14 -8.68
N ARG A 247 15.41 -18.96 -8.39
CA ARG A 247 15.98 -18.59 -7.08
C ARG A 247 14.87 -18.30 -6.06
N ASN A 248 14.32 -19.33 -5.41
CA ASN A 248 13.30 -19.19 -4.37
C ASN A 248 13.90 -18.85 -3.00
N ILE A 249 13.14 -18.12 -2.18
CA ILE A 249 13.53 -17.79 -0.81
C ILE A 249 13.08 -18.96 0.08
N SER A 250 14.06 -19.67 0.65
CA SER A 250 13.80 -20.82 1.53
C SER A 250 13.65 -20.37 2.97
N THR A 251 12.65 -20.91 3.66
CA THR A 251 12.51 -20.72 5.12
C THR A 251 13.63 -21.37 5.91
N LYS A 252 14.36 -22.33 5.33
CA LYS A 252 15.56 -22.92 5.97
C LYS A 252 16.76 -21.96 5.97
N ASP A 253 16.78 -21.03 5.01
CA ASP A 253 17.88 -20.07 4.83
C ASP A 253 17.60 -18.74 5.56
N LEU A 254 16.39 -18.59 6.11
CA LEU A 254 15.96 -17.45 6.91
C LEU A 254 15.88 -17.87 8.37
N GLY A 255 16.46 -17.07 9.28
CA GLY A 255 16.27 -17.27 10.71
C GLY A 255 14.82 -16.97 11.11
N SER A 256 14.48 -15.68 11.15
CA SER A 256 13.10 -15.22 11.40
C SER A 256 12.51 -14.57 10.13
N PRO A 257 11.53 -15.21 9.46
CA PRO A 257 10.81 -14.58 8.35
C PRO A 257 10.09 -13.29 8.78
N ASP A 258 9.52 -13.24 9.99
CA ASP A 258 8.82 -12.04 10.47
C ASP A 258 9.75 -10.82 10.54
N GLU A 259 11.04 -10.99 10.87
CA GLU A 259 12.01 -9.89 10.83
C GLU A 259 12.25 -9.38 9.41
N LEU A 260 12.46 -10.29 8.44
CA LEU A 260 12.58 -9.93 7.02
C LEU A 260 11.35 -9.13 6.55
N PHE A 261 10.15 -9.67 6.79
CA PHE A 261 8.91 -9.04 6.34
C PHE A 261 8.60 -7.75 7.11
N SER A 262 9.12 -7.56 8.32
CA SER A 262 8.88 -6.33 9.09
C SER A 262 9.42 -5.08 8.39
N GLU A 263 10.58 -5.16 7.73
CA GLU A 263 11.16 -4.03 6.98
C GLU A 263 10.55 -3.87 5.59
N LEU A 264 10.34 -4.98 4.87
CA LEU A 264 9.70 -4.96 3.56
C LEU A 264 8.29 -4.36 3.62
N ASN A 265 7.51 -4.79 4.62
CA ASN A 265 6.12 -4.36 4.78
C ASN A 265 5.98 -2.86 5.00
N LYS A 266 6.92 -2.19 5.67
CA LYS A 266 6.86 -0.74 5.88
C LYS A 266 6.85 0.00 4.55
N VAL A 267 7.78 -0.36 3.65
CA VAL A 267 7.91 0.25 2.33
C VAL A 267 6.72 -0.09 1.43
N ILE A 268 6.33 -1.37 1.42
CA ILE A 268 5.20 -1.84 0.62
C ILE A 268 3.89 -1.18 1.05
N CYS A 269 3.60 -1.15 2.36
CA CYS A 269 2.40 -0.51 2.89
C CYS A 269 2.38 0.98 2.53
N SER A 270 3.52 1.65 2.64
CA SER A 270 3.65 3.08 2.29
C SER A 270 3.31 3.33 0.82
N CYS A 271 3.89 2.54 -0.09
CA CYS A 271 3.60 2.63 -1.52
C CYS A 271 2.12 2.36 -1.84
N LEU A 272 1.56 1.26 -1.34
CA LEU A 272 0.17 0.89 -1.60
C LEU A 272 -0.82 1.90 -1.02
N ALA A 273 -0.55 2.43 0.18
CA ALA A 273 -1.38 3.46 0.79
C ALA A 273 -1.36 4.76 -0.03
N ALA A 274 -0.20 5.19 -0.53
CA ALA A 274 -0.10 6.34 -1.42
C ALA A 274 -0.90 6.14 -2.72
N ILE A 275 -0.81 4.96 -3.36
CA ILE A 275 -1.60 4.61 -4.54
C ILE A 275 -3.10 4.69 -4.22
N VAL A 276 -3.54 4.09 -3.11
CA VAL A 276 -4.95 4.10 -2.72
C VAL A 276 -5.47 5.50 -2.41
N LEU A 277 -4.67 6.34 -1.73
CA LEU A 277 -5.02 7.73 -1.48
C LEU A 277 -5.16 8.51 -2.79
N GLN A 278 -4.30 8.25 -3.78
CA GLN A 278 -4.42 8.83 -5.12
C GLN A 278 -5.69 8.34 -5.84
N ILE A 279 -6.04 7.06 -5.74
CA ILE A 279 -7.30 6.51 -6.30
C ILE A 279 -8.51 7.19 -5.67
N ILE A 280 -8.48 7.45 -4.37
CA ILE A 280 -9.59 8.11 -3.67
C ILE A 280 -9.73 9.58 -4.07
N ALA A 281 -8.61 10.26 -4.34
CA ALA A 281 -8.60 11.66 -4.78
C ALA A 281 -9.05 11.86 -6.24
N SER A 282 -9.14 10.76 -7.00
CA SER A 282 -9.33 10.71 -8.44
C SER A 282 -10.77 10.81 -8.95
#